data_AF-A0A963MJJ7-F1
#
_entry.id   AF-A0A963MJJ7-F1
#
_cell.length_a   1.000
_cell.length_b   1.000
_cell.length_c   1.000
_cell.angle_alpha   90.00
_cell.angle_beta   90.00
_cell.angle_gamma   90.00
#
_symmetry.space_group_name_H-M   'P 1'
#
loop_
_entity.id
_entity.type
_entity.pdbx_description
1 polymer ?
#
loop_
_entity_poly.entity_id
_entity_poly.type
_entity_poly.pdbx_seq_one_letter_code
_entity_poly.pdbx_strand_id
1 'polypeptide(L)' 'GIDLTAKWSWNNFEPKLVRERLNQYMKLRGDVVHRSRVSNGDTSTAHPVKKEDLERAINFLKELVRATESAFI' A
#
# COMPACT_ATOMS: atom_id res chain seq x y z
N GLY A 1 -21.79 4.93 -9.25
CA GLY A 1 -20.98 4.44 -8.12
C GLY A 1 -20.79 5.55 -7.12
N ILE A 2 -20.62 5.24 -5.83
CA ILE A 2 -20.34 6.22 -4.78
C ILE A 2 -18.83 6.44 -4.72
N ASP A 3 -18.38 7.71 -4.72
CA ASP A 3 -16.98 8.04 -4.51
C ASP A 3 -16.65 8.04 -3.02
N LEU A 4 -15.91 7.02 -2.59
CA LEU A 4 -15.46 6.86 -1.21
C LEU A 4 -14.12 7.56 -0.96
N THR A 5 -13.42 7.96 -2.01
CA THR A 5 -12.05 8.46 -1.88
C THR A 5 -12.00 9.79 -1.14
N ALA A 6 -13.05 10.60 -1.22
CA ALA A 6 -13.19 11.84 -0.46
C ALA A 6 -13.24 11.63 1.07
N LYS A 7 -13.65 10.43 1.53
CA LYS A 7 -13.75 10.07 2.95
C LYS A 7 -12.49 9.39 3.49
N TRP A 8 -11.52 9.11 2.64
CA TRP A 8 -10.24 8.54 3.05
C TRP A 8 -9.36 9.60 3.71
N SER A 9 -9.63 9.88 4.98
CA SER A 9 -8.81 10.77 5.79
C SER A 9 -8.70 10.28 7.22
N TRP A 10 -7.48 10.28 7.74
CA TRP A 10 -7.17 9.97 9.14
C TRP A 10 -5.79 10.54 9.50
N ASN A 11 -5.60 10.99 10.73
CA ASN A 11 -4.34 11.60 11.17
C ASN A 11 -3.87 12.71 10.20
N ASN A 12 -2.64 12.59 9.67
CA ASN A 12 -2.06 13.48 8.66
C ASN A 12 -2.25 12.99 7.21
N PHE A 13 -3.14 12.02 6.99
CA PHE A 13 -3.47 11.52 5.67
C PHE A 13 -4.72 12.23 5.15
N GLU A 14 -4.52 13.09 4.16
CA GLU A 14 -5.59 13.68 3.36
C GLU A 14 -5.93 12.77 2.16
N PRO A 15 -7.15 12.84 1.60
CA PRO A 15 -7.61 11.99 0.50
C PRO A 15 -6.66 11.88 -0.69
N LYS A 16 -5.97 12.97 -1.04
CA LYS A 16 -4.96 12.96 -2.10
C LYS A 16 -3.75 12.10 -1.73
N LEU A 17 -3.20 12.30 -0.54
CA LEU A 17 -2.04 11.57 -0.05
C LEU A 17 -2.34 10.08 0.13
N VAL A 18 -3.54 9.73 0.58
CA VAL A 18 -3.98 8.32 0.68
C VAL A 18 -3.95 7.64 -0.69
N ARG A 19 -4.51 8.28 -1.72
CA ARG A 19 -4.53 7.73 -3.09
C ARG A 19 -3.11 7.59 -3.64
N GLU A 20 -2.26 8.59 -3.45
CA GLU A 20 -0.86 8.54 -3.86
C GLU A 20 -0.11 7.40 -3.17
N ARG A 21 -0.30 7.23 -1.86
CA ARG A 21 0.36 6.17 -1.09
C ARG A 21 -0.15 4.78 -1.47
N LEU A 22 -1.45 4.63 -1.71
CA LEU A 22 -2.03 3.39 -2.21
C LEU A 22 -1.44 3.01 -3.58
N ASN A 23 -1.34 3.97 -4.50
CA ASN A 23 -0.72 3.76 -5.81
C ASN A 23 0.75 3.31 -5.70
N GLN A 24 1.51 3.88 -4.75
CA GLN A 24 2.88 3.44 -4.48
C GLN A 24 2.93 1.98 -4.02
N TYR A 25 2.04 1.57 -3.11
CA TYR A 25 1.99 0.17 -2.67
C TYR A 25 1.55 -0.79 -3.78
N MET A 26 0.63 -0.38 -4.66
CA MET A 26 0.24 -1.19 -5.82
C MET A 26 1.41 -1.42 -6.78
N LYS A 27 2.21 -0.37 -7.05
CA LYS A 27 3.44 -0.49 -7.86
C LYS A 27 4.47 -1.41 -7.19
N LEU A 28 4.73 -1.21 -5.90
CA LEU A 28 5.66 -2.04 -5.12
C LEU A 28 5.25 -3.51 -5.14
N ARG A 29 3.97 -3.82 -4.98
CA ARG A 29 3.44 -5.19 -5.11
C ARG A 29 3.77 -5.77 -6.48
N GLY A 30 3.55 -4.98 -7.54
CA GLY A 30 3.91 -5.36 -8.91
C GLY A 30 5.39 -5.70 -9.03
N ASP A 31 6.27 -4.82 -8.57
CA ASP A 31 7.73 -4.99 -8.66
C ASP A 31 8.22 -6.24 -7.90
N VAL A 32 7.70 -6.45 -6.68
CA VAL A 32 8.04 -7.63 -5.86
C VAL A 32 7.63 -8.92 -6.56
N VAL A 33 6.42 -8.96 -7.13
CA VAL A 33 5.92 -10.14 -7.85
C VAL A 33 6.69 -10.40 -9.15
N HIS A 34 7.11 -9.37 -9.87
CA HIS A 34 7.95 -9.57 -11.06
C HIS A 34 9.32 -10.12 -10.66
N ARG A 35 9.94 -9.59 -9.59
CA ARG A 35 11.24 -10.07 -9.08
C ARG A 35 11.19 -11.49 -8.53
N SER A 36 10.09 -11.91 -7.89
CA SER A 36 9.98 -13.28 -7.35
C SER A 36 9.92 -14.37 -8.41
N ARG A 37 9.60 -14.01 -9.66
CA ARG A 37 9.54 -14.95 -10.80
C ARG A 37 10.88 -15.11 -11.52
N VAL A 38 11.79 -14.14 -11.39
CA VAL A 38 13.11 -14.19 -12.03
C VAL A 38 14.09 -14.88 -11.07
N SER A 39 13.97 -16.20 -10.93
CA SER A 39 14.99 -17.02 -10.28
C SER A 39 16.15 -17.28 -11.24
N ASN A 40 16.77 -16.21 -11.74
CA ASN A 40 18.03 -16.34 -12.44
C ASN A 40 19.11 -16.35 -11.36
N GLY A 41 19.74 -17.51 -11.18
CA GLY A 41 20.90 -17.66 -10.31
C GLY A 41 21.92 -16.54 -10.54
N ASP A 42 22.64 -16.21 -9.48
CA ASP A 42 23.69 -15.19 -9.43
C ASP A 42 23.21 -13.73 -9.30
N THR A 43 22.56 -13.41 -8.19
CA THR A 43 23.10 -12.46 -7.19
C THR A 43 22.13 -12.32 -6.04
N SER A 44 22.65 -12.33 -4.81
CA SER A 44 21.88 -12.10 -3.58
C SER A 44 21.42 -10.63 -3.52
N THR A 45 20.44 -10.25 -4.33
CA THR A 45 19.83 -8.92 -4.25
C THR A 45 18.96 -8.87 -3.00
N ALA A 46 19.30 -7.97 -2.07
CA ALA A 46 18.51 -7.76 -0.85
C ALA A 46 17.04 -7.54 -1.20
N HIS A 47 16.14 -8.15 -0.42
CA HIS A 47 14.71 -8.03 -0.64
C HIS A 47 14.30 -6.55 -0.62
N PRO A 48 13.51 -6.07 -1.60
CA PRO A 48 13.23 -4.65 -1.79
C PRO A 48 12.35 -4.03 -0.69
N VAL A 49 11.82 -4.85 0.23
CA VAL A 49 10.96 -4.44 1.34
C VAL A 49 11.56 -4.92 2.64
N LYS A 50 11.79 -4.00 3.58
CA LYS A 50 12.21 -4.32 4.96
C LYS A 50 11.00 -4.62 5.83
N LYS A 51 11.23 -5.23 6.99
CA LYS A 51 10.17 -5.51 7.98
C LYS A 51 9.38 -4.26 8.36
N GLU A 52 10.08 -3.15 8.64
CA GLU A 52 9.45 -1.88 9.01
C GLU A 52 8.52 -1.34 7.92
N ASP A 53 8.89 -1.50 6.65
CA ASP A 53 8.09 -1.04 5.52
C ASP A 53 6.82 -1.88 5.37
N LEU A 54 6.93 -3.18 5.63
CA LEU A 54 5.80 -4.10 5.65
C LEU A 54 4.82 -3.75 6.78
N GLU A 55 5.32 -3.49 7.99
CA GLU A 55 4.50 -3.08 9.14
C GLU A 55 3.76 -1.76 8.86
N ARG A 56 4.45 -0.78 8.27
CA ARG A 56 3.84 0.48 7.83
C ARG A 56 2.76 0.27 6.77
N ALA A 57 3.00 -0.60 5.78
CA ALA A 57 2.03 -0.92 4.74
C ALA A 57 0.78 -1.60 5.30
N ILE A 58 0.96 -2.57 6.20
CA ILE A 58 -0.14 -3.28 6.86
C ILE A 58 -1.00 -2.31 7.66
N ASN A 59 -0.38 -1.45 8.48
CA ASN A 59 -1.12 -0.46 9.27
C ASN A 59 -1.88 0.53 8.38
N PHE A 60 -1.25 1.01 7.31
CA PHE A 60 -1.92 1.86 6.32
C PHE A 60 -3.16 1.19 5.72
N LEU A 61 -3.07 -0.08 5.31
CA LEU A 61 -4.20 -0.81 4.72
C LEU A 61 -5.34 -1.03 5.73
N LYS A 62 -5.01 -1.29 7.01
CA LYS A 62 -6.02 -1.39 8.08
C LYS A 62 -6.79 -0.08 8.26
N GLU A 63 -6.09 1.05 8.29
CA GLU A 63 -6.73 2.37 8.42
C GLU A 63 -7.55 2.72 7.17
N LEU A 64 -7.08 2.36 5.97
CA LEU A 64 -7.85 2.52 4.73
C LEU A 64 -9.18 1.75 4.77
N VAL A 65 -9.17 0.51 5.26
CA VAL A 65 -10.39 -0.29 5.44
C VAL A 65 -11.33 0.39 6.42
N ARG A 66 -10.84 0.80 7.60
CA ARG A 66 -11.63 1.52 8.61
C ARG A 66 -12.28 2.79 8.04
N ALA A 67 -11.51 3.61 7.32
CA ALA A 67 -12.03 4.82 6.70
C ALA A 67 -13.09 4.53 5.62
N THR A 68 -12.95 3.40 4.93
CA THR A 68 -13.92 2.95 3.93
C THR A 68 -15.21 2.45 4.58
N GLU A 69 -15.12 1.66 5.66
CA GLU A 69 -16.28 1.20 6.43
C GLU A 69 -17.06 2.38 7.03
N SER A 70 -16.35 3.33 7.64
CA SER A 70 -16.94 4.56 8.18
C SER A 70 -17.56 5.47 7.12
N ALA A 71 -17.22 5.31 5.85
CA ALA A 71 -17.84 6.09 4.77
C ALA A 71 -19.27 5.63 4.43
N PHE A 72 -19.68 4.44 4.90
CA PHE A 72 -21.03 3.89 4.71
C PHE A 72 -21.94 4.09 5.92
N ILE A 73 -21.42 4.63 7.03
CA ILE A 73 -22.15 4.91 8.27
C ILE A 73 -22.62 6.37 8.29
#